data_AF-A0A419EVC6-F1
#
_entry.id   AF-A0A419EVC6-F1
#
_cell.length_a   1.000
_cell.length_b   1.000
_cell.length_c   1.000
_cell.angle_alpha   90.00
_cell.angle_beta   90.00
_cell.angle_gamma   90.00
#
_symmetry.space_group_name_H-M   'P 1'
#
loop_
_entity.id
_entity.type
_entity.pdbx_description
1 polymer ?
#
loop_
_entity_poly.entity_id
_entity_poly.type
_entity_poly.pdbx_seq_one_letter_code
_entity_poly.pdbx_strand_id
1 'polypeptide(L)'
;MTRVHLLLTVVVTVFFSTKLISQDLDQGYVRTFSWGGIAVTQEKIPAFASYEPNLFHFKDGKFFITAGEDVDLHCRYLLKGGKTYGQHLNALKKSTNKKVATLKDDYIRTLFYVSHDEAGAQLYTKWPASMSELPEWKEICVDEINFAPAADWVSSRFTLSERQADFTSLISWLKRARPGWKIYIVHVAGYRREAPELKYYDKTELRYMIPLEYVDTEPLAVATVEVEKSTNPLLAWSYNIEKMPAEQKGEKDGIMSVMKDGIKNTTFNFGIEYKYLNKVTKLHNFYVNYVYADGMLIGGFYAQDVPSIETGIQNTFYEAIKSALYYEKIH
;
A
#
# COMPACT_ATOMS: atom_id res chain seq x y z
N MET A 1 45.57 29.37 52.58
CA MET A 1 44.09 29.30 52.39
C MET A 1 43.73 29.61 50.94
N THR A 2 44.05 28.71 50.01
CA THR A 2 43.77 28.91 48.58
C THR A 2 43.97 27.57 47.90
N ARG A 3 42.89 26.81 47.65
CA ARG A 3 42.80 25.68 46.68
C ARG A 3 41.55 24.79 46.82
N VAL A 4 40.57 25.12 47.67
CA VAL A 4 39.36 24.28 47.85
C VAL A 4 38.12 24.83 47.15
N HIS A 5 38.16 26.04 46.56
CA HIS A 5 36.96 26.66 45.96
C HIS A 5 36.91 26.62 44.43
N LEU A 6 37.92 26.07 43.74
CA LEU A 6 37.92 26.00 42.28
C LEU A 6 37.38 24.66 41.73
N LEU A 7 37.32 23.60 42.54
CA LEU A 7 36.88 22.28 42.07
C LEU A 7 35.36 22.05 42.19
N LEU A 8 34.67 22.81 43.06
CA LEU A 8 33.25 22.59 43.35
C LEU A 8 32.31 23.32 42.36
N THR A 9 32.81 24.34 41.66
CA THR A 9 31.99 25.13 40.72
C THR A 9 31.87 24.49 39.35
N VAL A 10 32.82 23.64 38.94
CA VAL A 10 32.78 22.96 37.62
C VAL A 10 31.91 21.70 37.64
N VAL A 11 31.69 21.08 38.81
CA VAL A 11 30.88 19.85 38.92
C VAL A 11 29.37 20.14 39.02
N VAL A 12 28.97 21.33 39.45
CA VAL A 12 27.54 21.69 39.58
C VAL A 12 26.95 22.26 38.28
N THR A 13 27.76 22.81 37.36
CA THR A 13 27.27 23.29 36.05
C THR A 13 27.14 22.17 35.01
N VAL A 14 27.84 21.05 35.17
CA VAL A 14 27.76 19.89 34.25
C VAL A 14 26.52 19.01 34.51
N PHE A 15 25.86 19.15 35.67
CA PHE A 15 24.64 18.41 35.98
C PHE A 15 23.33 19.08 35.49
N PHE A 16 23.40 20.26 34.88
CA PHE A 16 22.21 21.04 34.49
C PHE A 16 21.89 21.08 32.99
N SER A 17 22.64 20.40 32.11
CA SER A 17 22.45 20.57 30.66
C SER A 17 22.38 19.29 29.82
N THR A 18 21.81 18.21 30.35
CA THR A 18 21.25 17.13 29.50
C THR A 18 20.00 16.52 30.13
N LYS A 19 19.01 17.34 30.49
CA LYS A 19 17.66 16.91 30.13
C LYS A 19 17.66 16.94 28.61
N LEU A 20 17.82 15.77 27.98
CA LEU A 20 17.34 15.58 26.61
C LEU A 20 15.98 16.27 26.57
N ILE A 21 15.91 17.39 25.86
CA ILE A 21 14.63 18.04 25.57
C ILE A 21 13.91 16.96 24.76
N SER A 22 13.02 16.23 25.43
CA SER A 22 11.98 15.48 24.74
C SER A 22 11.31 16.52 23.88
N GLN A 23 11.66 16.55 22.60
CA GLN A 23 11.11 17.55 21.70
C GLN A 23 9.62 17.29 21.67
N ASP A 24 8.81 18.25 22.09
CA ASP A 24 7.37 18.09 22.05
C ASP A 24 6.91 18.08 20.59
N LEU A 25 5.84 17.33 20.31
CA LEU A 25 5.20 17.32 19.00
C LEU A 25 4.77 18.75 18.65
N ASP A 26 5.14 19.22 17.46
CA ASP A 26 4.62 20.48 16.95
C ASP A 26 3.09 20.44 16.88
N GLN A 27 2.44 21.38 17.57
CA GLN A 27 0.98 21.43 17.69
C GLN A 27 0.28 21.68 16.35
N GLY A 28 0.99 22.15 15.31
CA GLY A 28 0.48 22.28 13.96
C GLY A 28 -0.02 20.95 13.38
N TYR A 29 0.64 19.83 13.70
CA TYR A 29 0.16 18.50 13.30
C TYR A 29 -1.20 18.18 13.90
N VAL A 30 -1.33 18.35 15.22
CA VAL A 30 -2.56 18.01 15.95
C VAL A 30 -3.71 18.94 15.54
N ARG A 31 -3.43 20.24 15.36
CA ARG A 31 -4.45 21.20 14.91
C ARG A 31 -4.98 20.89 13.52
N THR A 32 -4.15 20.36 12.63
CA THR A 32 -4.52 20.09 11.23
C THR A 32 -5.15 18.71 11.04
N PHE A 33 -4.57 17.68 11.66
CA PHE A 33 -4.93 16.27 11.40
C PHE A 33 -5.66 15.61 12.57
N SER A 34 -5.74 16.28 13.72
CA SER A 34 -6.26 15.75 14.99
C SER A 34 -5.45 14.56 15.53
N TRP A 35 -5.61 14.30 16.83
CA TRP A 35 -5.18 13.02 17.40
C TRP A 35 -6.01 11.88 16.80
N GLY A 36 -5.35 10.78 16.45
CA GLY A 36 -5.96 9.69 15.68
C GLY A 36 -5.83 9.86 14.16
N GLY A 37 -5.19 10.93 13.68
CA GLY A 37 -4.84 11.11 12.28
C GLY A 37 -3.47 10.53 11.92
N ILE A 38 -3.27 10.21 10.64
CA ILE A 38 -1.95 9.93 10.06
C ILE A 38 -1.65 11.08 9.09
N ALA A 39 -0.57 11.83 9.34
CA ALA A 39 -0.10 12.82 8.39
C ALA A 39 0.65 12.12 7.25
N VAL A 40 0.19 12.28 6.01
CA VAL A 40 0.77 11.62 4.83
C VAL A 40 1.30 12.65 3.84
N THR A 41 2.49 12.42 3.31
CA THR A 41 3.08 13.24 2.26
C THR A 41 3.96 12.38 1.34
N GLN A 42 4.18 12.83 0.11
CA GLN A 42 5.18 12.28 -0.80
C GLN A 42 6.53 13.00 -0.71
N GLU A 43 6.54 14.14 -0.02
CA GLU A 43 7.75 14.83 0.35
C GLU A 43 8.31 14.25 1.65
N LYS A 44 9.55 14.57 1.97
CA LYS A 44 10.13 14.16 3.24
C LYS A 44 9.30 14.71 4.41
N ILE A 45 8.81 13.81 5.27
CA ILE A 45 8.05 14.24 6.44
C ILE A 45 8.92 15.08 7.39
N PRO A 46 8.46 16.27 7.85
CA PRO A 46 9.25 17.09 8.76
C PRO A 46 9.55 16.37 10.07
N ALA A 47 10.53 16.91 10.82
CA ALA A 47 10.87 16.42 12.14
C ALA A 47 9.66 16.45 13.10
N PHE A 48 9.72 15.68 14.19
CA PHE A 48 8.63 15.61 15.17
C PHE A 48 8.29 16.99 15.77
N ALA A 49 9.31 17.84 15.93
CA ALA A 49 9.20 19.18 16.52
C ALA A 49 8.95 20.30 15.50
N SER A 50 8.67 19.98 14.24
CA SER A 50 8.46 20.98 13.18
C SER A 50 7.26 20.60 12.32
N TYR A 51 6.34 21.55 12.09
CA TYR A 51 5.23 21.39 11.16
C TYR A 51 5.37 22.36 9.97
N GLU A 52 5.35 21.81 8.76
CA GLU A 52 5.46 22.56 7.51
C GLU A 52 4.21 22.29 6.64
N PRO A 53 3.20 23.17 6.66
CA PRO A 53 1.89 22.90 6.04
C PRO A 53 1.97 22.66 4.53
N ASN A 54 2.90 23.35 3.85
CA ASN A 54 3.05 23.26 2.40
C ASN A 54 3.48 21.88 1.90
N LEU A 55 3.97 21.00 2.77
CA LEU A 55 4.34 19.64 2.41
C LEU A 55 3.15 18.67 2.41
N PHE A 56 1.98 19.10 2.90
CA PHE A 56 0.81 18.24 3.02
C PHE A 56 -0.30 18.71 2.09
N HIS A 57 -0.61 17.89 1.09
CA HIS A 57 -1.74 18.14 0.20
C HIS A 57 -3.01 17.57 0.83
N PHE A 58 -3.54 18.25 1.85
CA PHE A 58 -4.69 17.79 2.64
C PHE A 58 -5.92 18.68 2.46
N LYS A 59 -7.03 18.10 2.01
CA LYS A 59 -8.34 18.76 1.86
C LYS A 59 -9.47 17.76 2.07
N ASP A 60 -10.61 18.21 2.58
CA ASP A 60 -11.81 17.38 2.79
C ASP A 60 -11.56 16.07 3.57
N GLY A 61 -10.64 16.11 4.54
CA GLY A 61 -10.29 14.94 5.37
C GLY A 61 -9.41 13.89 4.69
N LYS A 62 -8.83 14.18 3.52
CA LYS A 62 -7.99 13.24 2.75
C LYS A 62 -6.67 13.88 2.32
N PHE A 63 -5.66 13.04 2.19
CA PHE A 63 -4.38 13.40 1.57
C PHE A 63 -4.42 13.09 0.08
N PHE A 64 -3.83 13.94 -0.74
CA PHE A 64 -3.79 13.78 -2.18
C PHE A 64 -2.36 13.51 -2.63
N ILE A 65 -2.19 12.48 -3.46
CA ILE A 65 -0.89 12.06 -3.98
C ILE A 65 -0.91 11.93 -5.51
N THR A 66 0.27 11.95 -6.09
CA THR A 66 0.54 11.56 -7.46
C THR A 66 1.08 10.12 -7.49
N ALA A 67 0.32 9.21 -8.09
CA ALA A 67 0.73 7.83 -8.37
C ALA A 67 1.79 7.77 -9.48
N GLY A 68 2.64 6.74 -9.49
CA GLY A 68 3.71 6.62 -10.49
C GLY A 68 4.87 5.71 -10.09
N GLU A 69 5.90 5.64 -10.95
CA GLU A 69 7.12 4.83 -10.72
C GLU A 69 7.92 5.29 -9.49
N ASP A 70 7.98 6.61 -9.26
CA ASP A 70 8.79 7.24 -8.20
C ASP A 70 7.97 7.56 -6.94
N VAL A 71 6.87 6.86 -6.72
CA VAL A 71 6.00 7.08 -5.57
C VAL A 71 6.67 6.64 -4.28
N ASP A 72 6.88 7.58 -3.36
CA ASP A 72 7.26 7.32 -1.97
C ASP A 72 6.19 7.91 -1.05
N LEU A 73 5.83 7.18 0.01
CA LEU A 73 4.85 7.63 1.00
C LEU A 73 5.54 7.75 2.34
N HIS A 74 5.48 8.95 2.91
CA HIS A 74 5.94 9.24 4.25
C HIS A 74 4.74 9.49 5.16
N CYS A 75 4.67 8.74 6.26
CA CYS A 75 3.58 8.81 7.21
C CYS A 75 4.10 9.18 8.60
N ARG A 76 3.35 10.01 9.34
CA ARG A 76 3.51 10.21 10.78
C ARG A 76 2.21 9.91 11.48
N TYR A 77 2.26 8.93 12.38
CA TYR A 77 1.10 8.49 13.13
C TYR A 77 0.92 9.37 14.36
N LEU A 78 -0.23 10.03 14.52
CA LEU A 78 -0.57 10.84 15.69
C LEU A 78 -1.49 10.03 16.57
N LEU A 79 -0.97 9.37 17.61
CA LEU A 79 -1.75 8.37 18.35
C LEU A 79 -2.96 8.98 19.08
N LYS A 80 -4.10 8.30 19.01
CA LYS A 80 -5.37 8.74 19.59
C LYS A 80 -5.22 9.24 21.03
N GLY A 81 -5.68 10.47 21.26
CA GLY A 81 -5.64 11.15 22.56
C GLY A 81 -4.25 11.49 23.09
N GLY A 82 -3.20 11.47 22.25
CA GLY A 82 -1.82 11.74 22.68
C GLY A 82 -1.25 10.69 23.64
N LYS A 83 -1.87 9.52 23.70
CA LYS A 83 -1.45 8.41 24.55
C LYS A 83 -0.35 7.59 23.87
N THR A 84 0.49 6.96 24.69
CA THR A 84 1.53 6.06 24.18
C THR A 84 0.95 4.73 23.70
N TYR A 85 1.70 4.00 22.87
CA TYR A 85 1.34 2.62 22.51
C TYR A 85 1.14 1.73 23.75
N GLY A 86 2.01 1.86 24.76
CA GLY A 86 1.94 1.17 26.05
C GLY A 86 0.61 1.40 26.76
N GLN A 87 0.13 2.64 26.78
CA GLN A 87 -1.14 2.98 27.42
C GLN A 87 -2.33 2.34 26.69
N HIS A 88 -2.35 2.38 25.36
CA HIS A 88 -3.40 1.75 24.56
C HIS A 88 -3.41 0.23 24.69
N LEU A 89 -2.24 -0.40 24.61
CA LEU A 89 -2.12 -1.85 24.73
C LEU A 89 -2.50 -2.34 26.15
N ASN A 90 -2.11 -1.60 27.19
CA ASN A 90 -2.52 -1.93 28.56
C ASN A 90 -4.03 -1.80 28.75
N ALA A 91 -4.68 -0.84 28.10
CA ALA A 91 -6.13 -0.72 28.12
C ALA A 91 -6.80 -1.92 27.43
N LEU A 92 -6.27 -2.35 26.29
CA LEU A 92 -6.74 -3.55 25.58
C LEU A 92 -6.59 -4.81 26.45
N LYS A 93 -5.40 -5.08 26.99
CA LYS A 93 -5.15 -6.26 27.84
C LYS A 93 -6.09 -6.30 29.05
N LYS A 94 -6.43 -5.15 29.62
CA LYS A 94 -7.42 -5.05 30.72
C LYS A 94 -8.83 -5.40 30.25
N SER A 95 -9.26 -4.94 29.07
CA SER A 95 -10.60 -5.22 28.54
C SER A 95 -10.75 -6.67 28.05
N THR A 96 -9.65 -7.29 27.60
CA THR A 96 -9.63 -8.66 27.07
C THR A 96 -9.12 -9.70 28.06
N ASN A 97 -8.98 -9.36 29.35
CA ASN A 97 -8.32 -10.12 30.43
C ASN A 97 -8.25 -11.66 30.27
N LYS A 98 -9.35 -12.34 29.93
CA LYS A 98 -9.38 -13.80 29.68
C LYS A 98 -8.41 -14.27 28.57
N LYS A 99 -8.26 -13.48 27.51
CA LYS A 99 -7.40 -13.75 26.34
C LYS A 99 -5.91 -13.52 26.63
N VAL A 100 -5.56 -12.82 27.71
CA VAL A 100 -4.16 -12.50 28.04
C VAL A 100 -3.42 -13.74 28.57
N ALA A 101 -4.14 -14.75 29.07
CA ALA A 101 -3.55 -15.98 29.62
C ALA A 101 -2.71 -16.77 28.60
N THR A 102 -2.97 -16.61 27.30
CA THR A 102 -2.25 -17.30 26.21
C THR A 102 -1.46 -16.33 25.33
N LEU A 103 -1.20 -15.13 25.82
CA LEU A 103 -0.40 -14.11 25.13
C LEU A 103 1.00 -14.64 24.82
N LYS A 104 1.48 -14.34 23.61
CA LYS A 104 2.83 -14.67 23.17
C LYS A 104 3.70 -13.42 23.09
N ASP A 105 3.23 -12.39 22.39
CA ASP A 105 4.03 -11.20 22.14
C ASP A 105 3.17 -10.01 21.66
N ASP A 106 3.72 -8.81 21.86
CA ASP A 106 3.08 -7.53 21.57
C ASP A 106 3.58 -6.96 20.24
N TYR A 107 2.70 -6.31 19.48
CA TYR A 107 3.03 -5.76 18.16
C TYR A 107 2.43 -4.37 17.94
N ILE A 108 2.95 -3.71 16.91
CA ILE A 108 2.34 -2.55 16.26
C ILE A 108 2.16 -2.92 14.79
N ARG A 109 0.96 -2.69 14.23
CA ARG A 109 0.67 -2.98 12.82
C ARG A 109 0.14 -1.76 12.08
N THR A 110 0.57 -1.63 10.83
CA THR A 110 -0.03 -0.71 9.86
C THR A 110 -0.64 -1.52 8.74
N LEU A 111 -1.95 -1.40 8.55
CA LEU A 111 -2.72 -2.09 7.54
C LEU A 111 -3.06 -1.12 6.42
N PHE A 112 -2.86 -1.56 5.18
CA PHE A 112 -3.13 -0.77 3.99
C PHE A 112 -4.25 -1.43 3.21
N TYR A 113 -5.36 -0.71 3.01
CA TYR A 113 -6.50 -1.15 2.24
C TYR A 113 -6.62 -0.31 0.99
N VAL A 114 -6.79 -0.93 -0.16
CA VAL A 114 -6.95 -0.22 -1.44
C VAL A 114 -8.38 -0.32 -1.92
N SER A 115 -8.86 0.75 -2.56
CA SER A 115 -10.20 0.85 -3.12
C SER A 115 -10.46 -0.08 -4.32
N HIS A 116 -9.42 -0.43 -5.07
CA HIS A 116 -9.50 -1.24 -6.28
C HIS A 116 -8.41 -2.29 -6.29
N ASP A 117 -8.62 -3.40 -6.98
CA ASP A 117 -7.58 -4.38 -7.26
C ASP A 117 -6.64 -3.93 -8.40
N GLU A 118 -5.70 -4.78 -8.77
CA GLU A 118 -4.75 -4.51 -9.86
C GLU A 118 -5.39 -4.43 -11.24
N ALA A 119 -6.57 -5.04 -11.43
CA ALA A 119 -7.35 -4.98 -12.66
C ALA A 119 -8.29 -3.75 -12.70
N GLY A 120 -8.41 -3.03 -11.58
CA GLY A 120 -9.27 -1.88 -11.43
C GLY A 120 -10.70 -2.21 -11.03
N ALA A 121 -10.99 -3.44 -10.61
CA ALA A 121 -12.28 -3.76 -10.00
C ALA A 121 -12.33 -3.19 -8.57
N GLN A 122 -13.46 -2.59 -8.22
CA GLN A 122 -13.66 -2.01 -6.89
C GLN A 122 -13.74 -3.12 -5.83
N LEU A 123 -12.97 -2.97 -4.74
CA LEU A 123 -12.89 -3.95 -3.65
C LEU A 123 -13.80 -3.64 -2.46
N TYR A 124 -14.25 -2.39 -2.33
CA TYR A 124 -15.06 -1.95 -1.19
C TYR A 124 -16.54 -1.81 -1.55
N THR A 125 -17.42 -2.15 -0.62
CA THR A 125 -18.86 -1.86 -0.70
C THR A 125 -19.19 -0.53 -0.01
N LYS A 126 -18.55 -0.28 1.14
CA LYS A 126 -18.71 0.93 1.95
C LYS A 126 -17.34 1.42 2.40
N TRP A 127 -17.06 2.71 2.20
CA TRP A 127 -15.85 3.34 2.74
C TRP A 127 -16.04 3.63 4.24
N PRO A 128 -15.01 3.48 5.10
CA PRO A 128 -15.11 3.79 6.52
C PRO A 128 -15.66 5.20 6.76
N ALA A 129 -16.69 5.31 7.60
CA ALA A 129 -17.34 6.59 7.90
C ALA A 129 -16.72 7.30 9.11
N SER A 130 -15.93 6.58 9.91
CA SER A 130 -15.31 7.09 11.13
C SER A 130 -13.90 6.52 11.33
N MET A 131 -13.09 7.21 12.13
CA MET A 131 -11.72 6.78 12.42
C MET A 131 -11.63 5.48 13.23
N SER A 132 -12.73 5.04 13.83
CA SER A 132 -12.83 3.78 14.59
C SER A 132 -13.21 2.58 13.72
N GLU A 133 -13.66 2.80 12.49
CA GLU A 133 -14.10 1.73 11.59
C GLU A 133 -12.91 1.09 10.86
N LEU A 134 -12.86 -0.24 10.90
CA LEU A 134 -11.98 -1.04 10.05
C LEU A 134 -12.70 -1.37 8.73
N PRO A 135 -11.99 -1.36 7.60
CA PRO A 135 -12.51 -1.89 6.34
C PRO A 135 -12.96 -3.34 6.44
N GLU A 136 -14.03 -3.69 5.71
CA GLU A 136 -14.55 -5.06 5.63
C GLU A 136 -13.88 -5.91 4.55
N TRP A 137 -13.10 -5.29 3.66
CA TRP A 137 -12.35 -5.98 2.60
C TRP A 137 -10.90 -6.19 3.01
N LYS A 138 -10.22 -7.08 2.28
CA LYS A 138 -8.86 -7.49 2.60
C LYS A 138 -7.84 -6.38 2.34
N GLU A 139 -6.88 -6.25 3.24
CA GLU A 139 -5.71 -5.42 3.10
C GLU A 139 -4.79 -5.90 1.96
N ILE A 140 -4.17 -4.94 1.25
CA ILE A 140 -3.15 -5.26 0.23
C ILE A 140 -1.78 -5.53 0.86
N CYS A 141 -1.54 -4.96 2.03
CA CYS A 141 -0.26 -5.03 2.72
C CYS A 141 -0.44 -4.78 4.22
N VAL A 142 0.40 -5.45 5.02
CA VAL A 142 0.52 -5.24 6.47
C VAL A 142 1.99 -5.05 6.79
N ASP A 143 2.30 -3.97 7.50
CA ASP A 143 3.59 -3.78 8.16
C ASP A 143 3.44 -4.09 9.64
N GLU A 144 4.39 -4.82 10.20
CA GLU A 144 4.43 -5.18 11.60
C GLU A 144 5.81 -4.87 12.17
N ILE A 145 5.83 -4.13 13.27
CA ILE A 145 7.06 -3.81 13.99
C ILE A 145 6.99 -4.26 15.44
N ASN A 146 8.16 -4.53 16.01
CA ASN A 146 8.31 -4.88 17.42
C ASN A 146 7.80 -3.76 18.33
N PHE A 147 6.98 -4.12 19.31
CA PHE A 147 6.36 -3.16 20.24
C PHE A 147 7.36 -2.57 21.24
N ALA A 148 8.26 -3.40 21.78
CA ALA A 148 9.15 -3.04 22.89
C ALA A 148 9.89 -1.69 22.76
N PRO A 149 10.57 -1.36 21.64
CA PRO A 149 11.25 -0.07 21.51
C PRO A 149 10.30 1.12 21.41
N ALA A 150 9.02 0.88 21.09
CA ALA A 150 8.02 1.90 20.80
C ALA A 150 6.98 2.10 21.91
N ALA A 151 7.02 1.32 23.00
CA ALA A 151 6.00 1.34 24.04
C ALA A 151 5.68 2.73 24.59
N ASP A 152 6.70 3.59 24.74
CA ASP A 152 6.56 4.95 25.28
C ASP A 152 6.33 6.03 24.21
N TRP A 153 6.22 5.64 22.94
CA TRP A 153 6.05 6.60 21.85
C TRP A 153 4.59 7.05 21.75
N VAL A 154 4.39 8.36 21.59
CA VAL A 154 3.09 8.99 21.27
C VAL A 154 2.90 9.22 19.77
N SER A 155 3.93 8.93 18.98
CA SER A 155 3.95 9.03 17.52
C SER A 155 5.08 8.17 16.97
N SER A 156 4.91 7.68 15.75
CA SER A 156 5.97 7.04 14.98
C SER A 156 5.96 7.55 13.55
N ARG A 157 6.98 7.19 12.77
CA ARG A 157 7.06 7.50 11.34
C ARG A 157 7.20 6.24 10.53
N PHE A 158 6.71 6.30 9.29
CA PHE A 158 6.89 5.28 8.28
C PHE A 158 7.32 5.94 6.98
N THR A 159 8.12 5.25 6.19
CA THR A 159 8.55 5.69 4.87
C THR A 159 8.60 4.45 3.99
N LEU A 160 7.88 4.50 2.87
CA LEU A 160 7.72 3.35 1.98
C LEU A 160 9.06 2.91 1.39
N SER A 161 9.93 3.86 1.03
CA SER A 161 11.29 3.56 0.53
C SER A 161 12.19 2.85 1.55
N GLU A 162 12.00 3.04 2.86
CA GLU A 162 12.76 2.34 3.91
C GLU A 162 12.34 0.86 4.04
N ARG A 163 11.24 0.45 3.41
CA ARG A 163 10.59 -0.87 3.58
C ARG A 163 10.23 -1.57 2.26
N GLN A 164 10.83 -1.17 1.12
CA GLN A 164 10.34 -1.58 -0.20
C GLN A 164 10.12 -3.09 -0.40
N ALA A 165 11.01 -3.94 0.13
CA ALA A 165 10.91 -5.39 -0.03
C ALA A 165 9.58 -5.95 0.51
N ASP A 166 9.13 -5.44 1.66
CA ASP A 166 7.92 -5.90 2.35
C ASP A 166 6.63 -5.32 1.72
N PHE A 167 6.79 -4.33 0.83
CA PHE A 167 5.70 -3.51 0.29
C PHE A 167 5.48 -3.66 -1.22
N THR A 168 6.04 -4.71 -1.83
CA THR A 168 5.99 -4.94 -3.29
C THR A 168 4.58 -4.81 -3.87
N SER A 169 3.55 -5.39 -3.21
CA SER A 169 2.16 -5.30 -3.68
C SER A 169 1.60 -3.88 -3.63
N LEU A 170 1.85 -3.12 -2.55
CA LEU A 170 1.39 -1.74 -2.44
C LEU A 170 2.10 -0.82 -3.45
N ILE A 171 3.41 -1.00 -3.63
CA ILE A 171 4.21 -0.26 -4.62
C ILE A 171 3.69 -0.56 -6.04
N SER A 172 3.50 -1.83 -6.37
CA SER A 172 2.96 -2.27 -7.66
C SER A 172 1.57 -1.69 -7.94
N TRP A 173 0.73 -1.59 -6.90
CA TRP A 173 -0.58 -0.96 -6.98
C TRP A 173 -0.46 0.56 -7.22
N LEU A 174 0.38 1.26 -6.44
CA LEU A 174 0.60 2.70 -6.58
C LEU A 174 1.14 3.08 -7.96
N LYS A 175 1.97 2.24 -8.59
CA LYS A 175 2.45 2.45 -9.96
C LYS A 175 1.34 2.42 -11.01
N ARG A 176 0.24 1.69 -10.75
CA ARG A 176 -0.90 1.53 -11.68
C ARG A 176 -2.14 2.29 -11.26
N ALA A 177 -2.13 2.90 -10.09
CA ALA A 177 -3.29 3.57 -9.55
C ALA A 177 -3.72 4.76 -10.41
N ARG A 178 -5.04 4.89 -10.59
CA ARG A 178 -5.68 5.93 -11.40
C ARG A 178 -6.21 7.06 -10.51
N PRO A 179 -6.41 8.27 -11.06
CA PRO A 179 -7.10 9.34 -10.35
C PRO A 179 -8.42 8.87 -9.73
N GLY A 180 -8.67 9.27 -8.48
CA GLY A 180 -9.83 8.87 -7.67
C GLY A 180 -9.69 7.54 -6.94
N TRP A 181 -8.64 6.74 -7.22
CA TRP A 181 -8.33 5.56 -6.43
C TRP A 181 -7.79 5.97 -5.06
N LYS A 182 -8.17 5.20 -4.04
CA LYS A 182 -7.89 5.50 -2.63
C LYS A 182 -7.16 4.38 -1.91
N ILE A 183 -6.36 4.77 -0.93
CA ILE A 183 -5.80 3.93 0.13
C ILE A 183 -6.43 4.37 1.45
N TYR A 184 -6.87 3.41 2.25
CA TYR A 184 -7.18 3.61 3.67
C TYR A 184 -6.06 2.98 4.50
N ILE A 185 -5.40 3.80 5.31
CA ILE A 185 -4.30 3.38 6.19
C ILE A 185 -4.84 3.29 7.60
N VAL A 186 -4.64 2.15 8.25
CA VAL A 186 -5.02 1.92 9.64
C VAL A 186 -3.78 1.57 10.44
N HIS A 187 -3.60 2.22 11.57
CA HIS A 187 -2.51 1.95 12.48
C HIS A 187 -3.03 1.49 13.84
N VAL A 188 -2.58 0.31 14.30
CA VAL A 188 -3.04 -0.35 15.52
C VAL A 188 -1.87 -0.83 16.38
N ALA A 189 -2.13 -1.03 17.67
CA ALA A 189 -1.30 -1.88 18.50
C ALA A 189 -2.09 -3.13 18.89
N GLY A 190 -1.41 -4.17 19.34
CA GLY A 190 -2.09 -5.38 19.78
C GLY A 190 -1.13 -6.40 20.36
N TYR A 191 -1.66 -7.60 20.55
CA TYR A 191 -0.86 -8.73 20.96
C TYR A 191 -1.33 -10.01 20.24
N ARG A 192 -0.38 -10.90 19.99
CA ARG A 192 -0.65 -12.25 19.51
C ARG A 192 -0.89 -13.16 20.69
N ARG A 193 -1.81 -14.11 20.52
CA ARG A 193 -2.03 -15.19 21.47
C ARG A 193 -2.27 -16.51 20.77
N GLU A 194 -2.03 -17.59 21.47
CA GLU A 194 -2.64 -18.87 21.10
C GLU A 194 -4.15 -18.81 21.36
N ALA A 195 -4.95 -19.36 20.44
CA ALA A 195 -6.40 -19.49 20.58
C ALA A 195 -6.80 -20.98 20.69
N PRO A 196 -6.63 -21.62 21.87
CA PRO A 196 -6.97 -23.04 22.07
C PRO A 196 -8.41 -23.39 21.71
N GLU A 197 -9.33 -22.44 21.86
CA GLU A 197 -10.73 -22.60 21.51
C GLU A 197 -11.00 -22.71 19.99
N LEU A 198 -10.01 -22.35 19.15
CA LEU A 198 -10.05 -22.46 17.69
C LEU A 198 -9.19 -23.63 17.17
N LYS A 199 -8.80 -24.55 18.05
CA LYS A 199 -7.96 -25.71 17.71
C LYS A 199 -8.58 -26.55 16.59
N TYR A 200 -7.78 -26.89 15.58
CA TYR A 200 -8.20 -27.72 14.44
C TYR A 200 -7.20 -28.85 14.19
N TYR A 201 -7.64 -29.92 13.51
CA TYR A 201 -6.75 -31.00 13.08
C TYR A 201 -6.22 -30.69 11.68
N ASP A 202 -4.91 -30.47 11.57
CA ASP A 202 -4.24 -30.25 10.30
C ASP A 202 -3.89 -31.61 9.67
N LYS A 203 -4.51 -31.91 8.53
CA LYS A 203 -4.31 -33.18 7.81
C LYS A 203 -2.94 -33.28 7.13
N THR A 204 -2.30 -32.15 6.83
CA THR A 204 -0.97 -32.10 6.21
C THR A 204 0.09 -32.40 7.26
N GLU A 205 -0.06 -31.80 8.44
CA GLU A 205 0.87 -31.95 9.56
C GLU A 205 0.54 -33.16 10.47
N LEU A 206 -0.59 -33.83 10.22
CA LEU A 206 -1.12 -34.97 10.97
C LEU A 206 -1.23 -34.73 12.49
N ARG A 207 -1.44 -33.48 12.90
CA ARG A 207 -1.53 -33.07 14.32
C ARG A 207 -2.57 -31.98 14.53
N TYR A 208 -3.01 -31.83 15.77
CA TYR A 208 -3.82 -30.69 16.15
C TYR A 208 -2.98 -29.42 16.24
N MET A 209 -3.44 -28.36 15.58
CA MET A 209 -2.83 -27.05 15.57
C MET A 209 -3.68 -26.10 16.43
N ILE A 210 -2.99 -25.26 17.22
CA ILE A 210 -3.61 -24.13 17.92
C ILE A 210 -3.23 -22.88 17.12
N PRO A 211 -4.19 -22.20 16.47
CA PRO A 211 -3.88 -21.03 15.68
C PRO A 211 -3.45 -19.85 16.56
N LEU A 212 -2.69 -18.94 15.97
CA LEU A 212 -2.42 -17.63 16.56
C LEU A 212 -3.55 -16.65 16.19
N GLU A 213 -4.13 -16.01 17.19
CA GLU A 213 -5.08 -14.90 17.02
C GLU A 213 -4.35 -13.57 17.25
N TYR A 214 -4.62 -12.60 16.38
CA TYR A 214 -4.25 -11.19 16.55
C TYR A 214 -5.38 -10.47 17.29
N VAL A 215 -5.06 -9.88 18.45
CA VAL A 215 -6.00 -9.08 19.22
C VAL A 215 -5.58 -7.62 19.15
N ASP A 216 -6.27 -6.85 18.32
CA ASP A 216 -5.96 -5.44 18.08
C ASP A 216 -6.69 -4.50 19.03
N THR A 217 -6.11 -3.32 19.23
CA THR A 217 -6.83 -2.15 19.72
C THR A 217 -7.86 -1.69 18.68
N GLU A 218 -8.77 -0.80 19.08
CA GLU A 218 -9.37 0.10 18.10
C GLU A 218 -8.27 0.84 17.29
N PRO A 219 -8.56 1.34 16.08
CA PRO A 219 -7.59 2.14 15.33
C PRO A 219 -7.00 3.28 16.18
N LEU A 220 -5.67 3.30 16.27
CA LEU A 220 -4.92 4.31 17.00
C LEU A 220 -4.66 5.55 16.16
N ALA A 221 -4.53 5.35 14.85
CA ALA A 221 -4.52 6.42 13.87
C ALA A 221 -5.02 5.90 12.51
N VAL A 222 -5.67 6.76 11.71
CA VAL A 222 -6.09 6.44 10.34
C VAL A 222 -5.83 7.59 9.37
N ALA A 223 -5.77 7.28 8.08
CA ALA A 223 -5.87 8.26 7.01
C ALA A 223 -6.50 7.69 5.75
N THR A 224 -7.16 8.55 4.99
CA THR A 224 -7.50 8.29 3.59
C THR A 224 -6.52 9.05 2.70
N VAL A 225 -5.91 8.34 1.76
CA VAL A 225 -5.07 8.91 0.70
C VAL A 225 -5.77 8.68 -0.63
N GLU A 226 -5.95 9.73 -1.42
CA GLU A 226 -6.57 9.69 -2.74
C GLU A 226 -5.54 10.05 -3.82
N VAL A 227 -5.51 9.27 -4.88
CA VAL A 227 -4.68 9.55 -6.05
C VAL A 227 -5.35 10.69 -6.81
N GLU A 228 -4.71 11.86 -6.85
CA GLU A 228 -5.19 13.01 -7.63
C GLU A 228 -4.76 12.89 -9.09
N LYS A 229 -3.53 12.40 -9.30
CA LYS A 229 -2.89 12.28 -10.60
C LYS A 229 -2.10 10.99 -10.67
N SER A 230 -1.84 10.51 -11.88
CA SER A 230 -0.90 9.40 -12.12
C SER A 230 0.08 9.79 -13.21
N THR A 231 1.37 9.56 -12.98
CA THR A 231 2.42 9.76 -13.97
C THR A 231 2.68 8.52 -14.81
N ASN A 232 1.98 7.41 -14.55
CA ASN A 232 2.10 6.22 -15.37
C ASN A 232 1.58 6.53 -16.79
N PRO A 233 2.46 6.61 -17.80
CA PRO A 233 2.05 6.99 -19.13
C PRO A 233 1.05 6.00 -19.71
N LEU A 234 1.09 4.72 -19.30
CA LEU A 234 0.21 3.66 -19.78
C LEU A 234 -1.25 3.87 -19.38
N LEU A 235 -1.54 4.70 -18.37
CA LEU A 235 -2.91 5.04 -17.99
C LEU A 235 -3.56 6.10 -18.88
N ALA A 236 -2.76 6.88 -19.61
CA ALA A 236 -3.28 7.71 -20.70
C ALA A 236 -3.80 6.83 -21.84
N TRP A 237 -3.33 5.58 -21.91
CA TRP A 237 -3.72 4.64 -22.95
C TRP A 237 -4.82 3.70 -22.47
N SER A 238 -5.89 3.61 -23.23
CA SER A 238 -6.88 2.54 -23.06
C SER A 238 -7.00 1.75 -24.36
N TYR A 239 -7.53 0.54 -24.27
CA TYR A 239 -7.74 -0.30 -25.43
C TYR A 239 -9.18 -0.79 -25.45
N ASN A 240 -9.68 -0.98 -26.67
CA ASN A 240 -10.97 -1.60 -26.91
C ASN A 240 -10.79 -2.67 -27.98
N ILE A 241 -11.13 -3.92 -27.67
CA ILE A 241 -11.19 -4.97 -28.69
C ILE A 241 -12.48 -4.74 -29.48
N GLU A 242 -12.35 -4.17 -30.66
CA GLU A 242 -13.48 -3.92 -31.56
C GLU A 242 -13.98 -5.22 -32.20
N LYS A 243 -13.05 -6.16 -32.46
CA LYS A 243 -13.35 -7.46 -33.06
C LYS A 243 -12.38 -8.51 -32.52
N MET A 244 -12.90 -9.63 -32.02
CA MET A 244 -12.08 -10.80 -31.69
C MET A 244 -11.74 -11.57 -32.98
N PRO A 245 -10.51 -12.08 -33.13
CA PRO A 245 -10.19 -12.97 -34.24
C PRO A 245 -10.99 -14.27 -34.12
N ALA A 246 -11.40 -14.84 -35.25
CA ALA A 246 -12.04 -16.15 -35.25
C ALA A 246 -11.10 -17.20 -34.62
N GLU A 247 -11.64 -18.15 -33.85
CA GLU A 247 -10.87 -19.17 -33.11
C GLU A 247 -10.07 -20.15 -34.02
N GLN A 248 -10.03 -19.93 -35.33
CA GLN A 248 -9.35 -20.80 -36.29
C GLN A 248 -8.05 -20.18 -36.83
N LYS A 249 -6.94 -20.84 -36.46
CA LYS A 249 -5.59 -20.80 -37.06
C LYS A 249 -5.27 -19.61 -37.98
N GLY A 250 -4.74 -18.54 -37.38
CA GLY A 250 -3.79 -17.66 -38.08
C GLY A 250 -4.38 -16.67 -39.10
N GLU A 251 -5.70 -16.52 -39.17
CA GLU A 251 -6.34 -15.46 -39.97
C GLU A 251 -6.34 -14.12 -39.21
N LYS A 252 -6.05 -13.03 -39.94
CA LYS A 252 -5.99 -11.66 -39.40
C LYS A 252 -7.39 -11.08 -39.29
N ASP A 253 -8.04 -11.26 -38.15
CA ASP A 253 -9.40 -10.76 -37.93
C ASP A 253 -9.60 -10.02 -36.61
N GLY A 254 -8.60 -10.01 -35.72
CA GLY A 254 -8.66 -9.25 -34.49
C GLY A 254 -8.39 -7.77 -34.75
N ILE A 255 -9.27 -6.90 -34.25
CA ILE A 255 -9.11 -5.44 -34.33
C ILE A 255 -9.17 -4.89 -32.92
N MET A 256 -8.14 -4.14 -32.53
CA MET A 256 -8.09 -3.44 -31.26
C MET A 256 -7.77 -1.98 -31.51
N SER A 257 -8.59 -1.08 -30.97
CA SER A 257 -8.27 0.33 -30.95
C SER A 257 -7.53 0.69 -29.70
N VAL A 258 -6.45 1.44 -29.88
CA VAL A 258 -5.70 2.05 -28.81
C VAL A 258 -6.07 3.51 -28.75
N MET A 259 -6.63 3.90 -27.62
CA MET A 259 -7.03 5.26 -27.30
C MET A 259 -5.93 5.90 -26.48
N LYS A 260 -5.67 7.18 -26.68
CA LYS A 260 -4.88 8.03 -25.78
C LYS A 260 -5.78 9.17 -25.31
N ASP A 261 -5.92 9.34 -24.00
CA ASP A 261 -6.78 10.36 -23.38
C ASP A 261 -8.24 10.30 -23.90
N GLY A 262 -8.75 9.10 -24.17
CA GLY A 262 -10.09 8.87 -24.70
C GLY A 262 -10.24 9.17 -26.21
N ILE A 263 -9.18 9.58 -26.89
CA ILE A 263 -9.15 9.81 -28.34
C ILE A 263 -8.51 8.61 -29.02
N LYS A 264 -9.14 8.08 -30.08
CA LYS A 264 -8.59 6.96 -30.86
C LYS A 264 -7.28 7.40 -31.48
N ASN A 265 -6.17 6.79 -31.04
CA ASN A 265 -4.84 7.13 -31.49
C ASN A 265 -4.42 6.25 -32.68
N THR A 266 -4.54 4.93 -32.54
CA THR A 266 -4.23 3.98 -33.62
C THR A 266 -5.08 2.72 -33.51
N THR A 267 -5.08 1.89 -34.56
CA THR A 267 -5.74 0.59 -34.60
C THR A 267 -4.72 -0.50 -34.88
N PHE A 268 -4.77 -1.53 -34.06
CA PHE A 268 -3.96 -2.73 -34.22
C PHE A 268 -4.79 -3.85 -34.83
N ASN A 269 -4.24 -4.46 -35.87
CA ASN A 269 -4.74 -5.73 -36.40
C ASN A 269 -3.90 -6.86 -35.82
N PHE A 270 -4.53 -7.93 -35.34
CA PHE A 270 -3.84 -9.07 -34.75
C PHE A 270 -4.53 -10.40 -35.05
N GLY A 271 -3.76 -11.49 -34.96
CA GLY A 271 -4.27 -12.86 -34.99
C GLY A 271 -3.97 -13.58 -33.68
N ILE A 272 -4.71 -14.65 -33.39
CA ILE A 272 -4.44 -15.51 -32.24
C ILE A 272 -4.11 -16.92 -32.74
N GLU A 273 -3.07 -17.51 -32.17
CA GLU A 273 -2.78 -18.92 -32.29
C GLU A 273 -2.94 -19.59 -30.93
N TYR A 274 -4.09 -20.25 -30.74
CA TYR A 274 -4.39 -20.96 -29.50
C TYR A 274 -3.47 -22.17 -29.34
N LYS A 275 -2.78 -22.29 -28.19
CA LYS A 275 -1.94 -23.45 -27.90
C LYS A 275 -2.71 -24.50 -27.11
N TYR A 276 -3.17 -24.18 -25.90
CA TYR A 276 -3.99 -25.10 -25.09
C TYR A 276 -4.68 -24.41 -23.89
N LEU A 277 -5.71 -25.06 -23.35
CA LEU A 277 -6.30 -24.77 -22.03
C LEU A 277 -5.73 -25.74 -21.00
N ASN A 278 -5.13 -25.24 -19.92
CA ASN A 278 -4.81 -26.11 -18.78
C ASN A 278 -6.12 -26.55 -18.12
N LYS A 279 -6.47 -27.83 -18.25
CA LYS A 279 -7.75 -28.36 -17.77
C LYS A 279 -7.90 -28.33 -16.24
N VAL A 280 -6.78 -28.32 -15.52
CA VAL A 280 -6.72 -28.31 -14.05
C VAL A 280 -6.88 -26.89 -13.53
N THR A 281 -6.04 -25.96 -13.99
CA THR A 281 -6.04 -24.57 -13.52
C THR A 281 -7.06 -23.68 -14.23
N LYS A 282 -7.64 -24.16 -15.34
CA LYS A 282 -8.52 -23.38 -16.24
C LYS A 282 -7.83 -22.17 -16.90
N LEU A 283 -6.49 -22.16 -16.94
CA LEU A 283 -5.72 -21.06 -17.52
C LEU A 283 -5.40 -21.31 -19.01
N HIS A 284 -5.49 -20.27 -19.81
CA HIS A 284 -5.26 -20.28 -21.25
C HIS A 284 -3.79 -20.00 -21.58
N ASN A 285 -3.31 -20.64 -22.65
CA ASN A 285 -2.00 -20.43 -23.23
C ASN A 285 -2.14 -20.23 -24.75
N PHE A 286 -1.69 -19.09 -25.28
CA PHE A 286 -1.80 -18.76 -26.70
C PHE A 286 -0.76 -17.72 -27.14
N TYR A 287 -0.55 -17.62 -28.46
CA TYR A 287 0.24 -16.55 -29.06
C TYR A 287 -0.68 -15.50 -29.66
N VAL A 288 -0.40 -14.23 -29.39
CA VAL A 288 -0.88 -13.11 -30.18
C VAL A 288 0.15 -12.87 -31.28
N ASN A 289 -0.19 -13.26 -32.50
CA ASN A 289 0.70 -13.15 -33.64
C ASN A 289 0.30 -11.95 -34.50
N TYR A 290 1.24 -11.49 -35.33
CA TYR A 290 0.96 -10.58 -36.44
C TYR A 290 0.32 -9.27 -35.99
N VAL A 291 0.88 -8.63 -34.96
CA VAL A 291 0.41 -7.33 -34.50
C VAL A 291 0.88 -6.25 -35.46
N TYR A 292 -0.05 -5.63 -36.21
CA TYR A 292 0.24 -4.51 -37.12
C TYR A 292 -0.40 -3.22 -36.62
N ALA A 293 0.33 -2.11 -36.60
CA ALA A 293 -0.24 -0.75 -36.54
C ALA A 293 0.15 0.01 -37.80
N ASP A 294 -0.81 0.67 -38.44
CA ASP A 294 -0.59 1.49 -39.64
C ASP A 294 0.21 0.79 -40.75
N GLY A 295 0.04 -0.53 -40.88
CA GLY A 295 0.72 -1.38 -41.86
C GLY A 295 2.10 -1.90 -41.46
N MET A 296 2.65 -1.49 -40.31
CA MET A 296 3.95 -1.93 -39.80
C MET A 296 3.79 -3.10 -38.80
N LEU A 297 4.57 -4.16 -38.97
CA LEU A 297 4.62 -5.29 -38.04
C LEU A 297 5.35 -4.88 -36.76
N ILE A 298 4.66 -4.93 -35.63
CA ILE A 298 5.18 -4.59 -34.31
C ILE A 298 5.71 -5.82 -33.57
N GLY A 299 5.16 -7.00 -33.88
CA GLY A 299 5.68 -8.27 -33.38
C GLY A 299 4.61 -9.30 -33.06
N GLY A 300 4.97 -10.24 -32.19
CA GLY A 300 4.07 -11.23 -31.61
C GLY A 300 4.47 -11.51 -30.17
N PHE A 301 3.50 -11.88 -29.34
CA PHE A 301 3.69 -12.04 -27.91
C PHE A 301 3.04 -13.33 -27.42
N TYR A 302 3.65 -13.93 -26.41
CA TYR A 302 3.13 -15.13 -25.79
C TYR A 302 2.33 -14.78 -24.54
N ALA A 303 1.05 -15.16 -24.51
CA ALA A 303 0.21 -15.07 -23.32
C ALA A 303 0.19 -16.43 -22.63
N GLN A 304 0.87 -16.51 -21.48
CA GLN A 304 0.99 -17.74 -20.69
C GLN A 304 0.12 -17.65 -19.42
N ASP A 305 -0.56 -18.76 -19.13
CA ASP A 305 -1.29 -18.96 -17.87
C ASP A 305 -2.27 -17.82 -17.51
N VAL A 306 -3.00 -17.34 -18.51
CA VAL A 306 -3.96 -16.23 -18.34
C VAL A 306 -5.38 -16.72 -18.09
N PRO A 307 -6.17 -16.02 -17.25
CA PRO A 307 -7.51 -16.46 -16.86
C PRO A 307 -8.55 -16.38 -17.99
N SER A 308 -8.29 -15.57 -19.01
CA SER A 308 -9.11 -15.48 -20.22
C SER A 308 -8.28 -15.06 -21.43
N ILE A 309 -8.79 -15.32 -22.64
CA ILE A 309 -8.15 -14.88 -23.89
C ILE A 309 -8.10 -13.35 -23.95
N GLU A 310 -9.17 -12.67 -23.55
CA GLU A 310 -9.23 -11.20 -23.51
C GLU A 310 -8.15 -10.62 -22.60
N THR A 311 -8.01 -11.11 -21.37
CA THR A 311 -6.97 -10.67 -20.43
C THR A 311 -5.56 -10.87 -21.01
N GLY A 312 -5.31 -11.99 -21.70
CA GLY A 312 -4.00 -12.23 -22.31
C GLY A 312 -3.69 -11.30 -23.49
N ILE A 313 -4.69 -10.94 -24.31
CA ILE A 313 -4.56 -9.93 -25.37
C ILE A 313 -4.24 -8.56 -24.74
N GLN A 314 -5.00 -8.16 -23.73
CA GLN A 314 -4.84 -6.89 -23.05
C GLN A 314 -3.44 -6.74 -22.42
N ASN A 315 -2.95 -7.77 -21.72
CA ASN A 315 -1.60 -7.80 -21.15
C ASN A 315 -0.51 -7.73 -22.22
N THR A 316 -0.71 -8.45 -23.32
CA THR A 316 0.20 -8.44 -24.47
C THR A 316 0.33 -7.03 -25.06
N PHE A 317 -0.80 -6.37 -25.31
CA PHE A 317 -0.80 -5.06 -25.92
C PHE A 317 -0.32 -3.96 -24.98
N TYR A 318 -0.53 -4.11 -23.68
CA TYR A 318 0.12 -3.28 -22.67
C TYR A 318 1.65 -3.30 -22.83
N GLU A 319 2.26 -4.49 -22.97
CA GLU A 319 3.71 -4.60 -23.20
C GLU A 319 4.15 -4.07 -24.58
N ALA A 320 3.31 -4.22 -25.62
CA ALA A 320 3.59 -3.64 -26.93
C ALA A 320 3.61 -2.10 -26.90
N ILE A 321 2.62 -1.48 -26.25
CA ILE A 321 2.52 -0.02 -26.07
C ILE A 321 3.67 0.47 -25.19
N LYS A 322 3.97 -0.22 -24.09
CA LYS A 322 5.12 0.09 -23.24
C LYS A 322 6.44 0.07 -24.02
N SER A 323 6.62 -0.92 -24.89
CA SER A 323 7.79 -1.01 -25.77
C SER A 323 7.82 0.16 -26.77
N ALA A 324 6.69 0.48 -27.41
CA ALA A 324 6.58 1.60 -28.36
C ALA A 324 6.87 2.96 -27.70
N LEU A 325 6.34 3.21 -26.51
CA LEU A 325 6.61 4.42 -25.72
C LEU A 325 8.08 4.54 -25.29
N TYR A 326 8.76 3.42 -25.09
CA TYR A 326 10.20 3.42 -24.80
C TYR A 326 11.01 3.86 -26.03
N TYR A 327 10.61 3.43 -27.24
CA TYR A 327 11.24 3.86 -28.49
C TYR A 327 11.02 5.36 -28.77
N GLU A 328 9.83 5.91 -28.49
CA GLU A 328 9.55 7.35 -28.64
C GLU A 328 10.37 8.25 -27.69
N LYS A 329 10.90 7.71 -26.59
CA LYS A 329 11.76 8.48 -25.67
C LYS A 329 13.25 8.48 -26.04
N ILE A 330 13.67 7.55 -26.91
CA ILE A 330 15.07 7.36 -27.31
C ILE A 330 15.38 8.10 -28.63
N HIS A 331 14.36 8.51 -29.36
CA HIS A 331 14.42 9.31 -30.57
C HIS A 331 13.76 10.67 -30.34
#